data_AF-A0A350ZXW6-F1
#
_entry.id   AF-A0A350ZXW6-F1
#
_cell.length_a   1.000
_cell.length_b   1.000
_cell.length_c   1.000
_cell.angle_alpha   90.00
_cell.angle_beta   90.00
_cell.angle_gamma   90.00
#
_symmetry.space_group_name_H-M   'P 1'
#
loop_
_entity.id
_entity.type
_entity.pdbx_description
1 polymer ?
#
loop_
_entity_poly.entity_id
_entity_poly.type
_entity_poly.pdbx_seq_one_letter_code
_entity_poly.pdbx_strand_id
1 'polypeptide(L)' 'MKLRIVLADDHQMFRHALRALLARDNGLEVVAEAASGDEVLAVVARQTIDLICM' A
#
# COMPACT_ATOMS: atom_id res chain seq x y z
N MET A 1 7.15 8.06 -14.00
CA MET A 1 7.14 8.00 -12.52
C MET A 1 5.93 7.19 -12.11
N LYS A 2 6.04 6.34 -11.07
CA LYS A 2 4.92 5.61 -10.50
C LYS A 2 4.55 6.19 -9.14
N LEU A 3 3.26 6.25 -8.82
CA LEU A 3 2.75 6.62 -7.51
C LEU A 3 2.91 5.42 -6.55
N ARG A 4 3.67 5.61 -5.47
CA ARG A 4 4.07 4.58 -4.51
C ARG A 4 3.05 4.53 -3.38
N ILE A 5 2.27 3.46 -3.35
CA ILE A 5 1.11 3.28 -2.48
C ILE A 5 1.42 2.26 -1.38
N VAL A 6 1.00 2.57 -0.16
CA VAL A 6 0.88 1.60 0.94
C VAL A 6 -0.60 1.26 1.13
N LEU A 7 -0.95 -0.03 1.17
CA LEU A 7 -2.30 -0.46 1.53
C LEU A 7 -2.36 -0.77 3.03
N ALA A 8 -3.30 -0.15 3.75
CA ALA A 8 -3.39 -0.23 5.20
C ALA A 8 -4.81 -0.59 5.66
N ASP A 9 -5.08 -1.88 5.84
CA ASP A 9 -6.39 -2.40 6.26
C ASP A 9 -6.15 -3.69 7.06
N ASP A 10 -6.94 -4.02 8.08
CA ASP A 10 -6.79 -5.27 8.85
C ASP A 10 -7.34 -6.51 8.12
N HIS A 11 -8.10 -6.34 7.05
CA HIS A 11 -8.67 -7.37 6.20
C HIS A 11 -7.74 -7.76 5.04
N GLN A 12 -7.02 -8.87 5.21
CA GLN A 12 -6.11 -9.41 4.19
C GLN A 12 -6.76 -9.60 2.80
N MET A 13 -8.00 -10.09 2.74
CA MET A 13 -8.69 -10.34 1.47
C MET A 13 -8.94 -9.04 0.69
N PHE A 14 -9.26 -7.95 1.40
CA PHE A 14 -9.47 -6.65 0.80
C PHE A 14 -8.17 -6.10 0.20
N ARG A 15 -7.06 -6.15 0.96
CA ARG A 15 -5.75 -5.73 0.46
C ARG A 15 -5.31 -6.51 -0.78
N HIS A 16 -5.51 -7.83 -0.80
CA HIS A 16 -5.23 -8.65 -1.98
C HIS A 16 -6.05 -8.23 -3.21
N ALA A 17 -7.35 -8.01 -3.05
CA ALA A 17 -8.22 -7.59 -4.13
C ALA A 17 -7.83 -6.19 -4.66
N LEU A 18 -7.59 -5.25 -3.75
CA LEU A 18 -7.18 -3.89 -4.09
C LEU A 18 -5.81 -3.86 -4.78
N ARG A 19 -4.84 -4.63 -4.30
CA ARG A 19 -3.53 -4.78 -4.95
C ARG A 19 -3.66 -5.31 -6.38
N ALA A 20 -4.50 -6.33 -6.59
CA ALA A 20 -4.74 -6.89 -7.92
C ALA A 20 -5.41 -5.88 -8.86
N LEU A 21 -6.31 -5.04 -8.35
CA LEU A 21 -6.95 -3.97 -9.10
C LEU A 21 -5.93 -2.89 -9.50
N LEU A 22 -5.14 -2.40 -8.54
CA LEU A 22 -4.15 -1.33 -8.75
C LEU A 22 -3.00 -1.78 -9.66
N ALA A 23 -2.62 -3.06 -9.64
CA ALA A 23 -1.58 -3.61 -10.51
C ALA A 23 -1.88 -3.51 -12.02
N ARG A 24 -3.13 -3.20 -12.39
CA ARG A 24 -3.54 -3.00 -13.78
C ARG A 24 -3.15 -1.61 -14.32
N ASP A 25 -2.83 -0.66 -13.46
CA ASP A 25 -2.40 0.68 -13.82
C ASP A 25 -0.87 0.80 -13.72
N ASN A 26 -0.21 1.02 -14.86
CA ASN A 26 1.24 1.17 -14.93
C ASN A 26 1.77 2.42 -14.22
N GLY A 27 0.91 3.39 -13.92
CA GLY A 27 1.22 4.58 -13.14
C GLY A 27 1.23 4.35 -11.63
N LEU A 28 0.77 3.18 -11.15
CA LEU A 28 0.65 2.87 -9.73
C LEU A 28 1.60 1.73 -9.32
N GLU A 29 2.05 1.76 -8.08
CA GLU A 29 2.88 0.71 -7.51
C GLU A 29 2.57 0.53 -6.02
N VAL A 30 2.09 -0.64 -5.63
CA VAL A 30 1.94 -1.00 -4.22
C VAL A 30 3.31 -1.41 -3.68
N VAL A 31 3.91 -0.57 -2.84
CA VAL A 31 5.26 -0.76 -2.32
C VAL A 31 5.29 -1.45 -0.95
N ALA A 32 4.16 -1.47 -0.23
CA ALA A 32 4.00 -2.22 1.01
C ALA A 32 2.52 -2.42 1.37
N GLU A 33 2.28 -3.35 2.29
CA GLU A 33 1.00 -3.56 2.96
C GLU A 33 1.19 -3.46 4.47
N ALA A 34 0.17 -3.03 5.19
CA ALA A 34 0.13 -2.94 6.64
C ALA A 34 -1.24 -3.39 7.16
N ALA A 35 -1.27 -4.12 8.27
CA ALA A 35 -2.50 -4.54 8.95
C ALA A 35 -2.84 -3.67 10.17
N SER A 36 -1.97 -2.70 10.51
CA SER A 36 -2.13 -1.83 11.68
C SER A 36 -1.42 -0.49 11.49
N GLY A 37 -1.76 0.48 12.33
CA GLY A 37 -1.10 1.79 12.34
C GLY A 37 0.41 1.70 12.64
N ASP A 38 0.81 0.82 13.55
CA ASP A 38 2.22 0.62 13.89
C ASP A 38 3.03 0.07 12.70
N GLU A 39 2.45 -0.84 11.93
CA GLU A 39 3.04 -1.34 10.69
C GLU A 39 3.17 -0.23 9.64
N VAL A 40 2.14 0.63 9.49
CA VAL A 40 2.21 1.81 8.60
C VAL A 40 3.38 2.72 9.01
N LEU A 41 3.53 3.02 10.29
CA LEU A 41 4.63 3.85 10.79
C LEU A 41 6.00 3.21 10.51
N ALA A 42 6.13 1.90 10.71
CA ALA A 42 7.35 1.17 10.41
C ALA A 42 7.70 1.19 8.91
N VAL A 43 6.69 1.15 8.03
CA VAL A 43 6.83 1.26 6.58
C VAL A 43 7.28 2.67 6.19
N VAL A 44 6.57 3.71 6.63
CA VAL A 44 6.86 5.11 6.30
C VAL A 44 8.27 5.52 6.78
N ALA A 45 8.74 4.98 7.90
CA ALA A 45 10.07 5.24 8.42
C ALA A 45 11.21 4.66 7.55
N ARG A 46 10.94 3.66 6.70
CA ARG A 46 11.96 2.90 5.96
C ARG A 46 12.01 3.18 4.46
N GLN A 47 10.93 3.72 3.89
CA GLN A 47 10.81 3.89 2.44
C GLN A 47 10.06 5.16 2.06
N THR A 48 10.40 5.71 0.89
CA THR A 48 9.62 6.78 0.28
C THR A 48 8.28 6.23 -0.19
N ILE A 49 7.21 6.95 0.15
CA ILE A 49 5.82 6.64 -0.19
C ILE A 49 5.11 7.93 -0.58
N ASP A 50 4.14 7.84 -1.49
CA ASP A 50 3.39 9.00 -1.97
C ASP A 50 1.97 9.04 -1.40
N LEU A 51 1.38 7.87 -1.11
CA LEU A 51 0.00 7.73 -0.64
C LEU A 51 -0.14 6.50 0.28
N ILE A 52 -0.96 6.66 1.33
CA ILE A 52 -1.50 5.55 2.12
C ILE A 52 -2.98 5.41 1.77
N CYS A 53 -3.40 4.22 1.37
CA CYS A 53 -4.81 3.88 1.11
C CYS A 53 -5.30 3.00 2.27
N MET A 54 -6.26 3.51 3.03
CA MET A 54 -6.93 2.80 4.13
C MET A 54 -8.27 2.23 3.67
#